data_AF-A0A4R0UQ50-F1
#
_entry.id   AF-A0A4R0UQ50-F1
#
_cell.length_a   1.000
_cell.length_b   1.000
_cell.length_c   1.000
_cell.angle_alpha   90.00
_cell.angle_beta   90.00
_cell.angle_gamma   90.00
#
_symmetry.space_group_name_H-M   'P 1'
#
loop_
_entity.id
_entity.type
_entity.pdbx_description
1 polymer ?
#
loop_
_entity_poly.entity_id
_entity_poly.type
_entity_poly.pdbx_seq_one_letter_code
_entity_poly.pdbx_strand_id
1 'polypeptide(L)'
;MSETFRGGGVAVTGLTAGETTLTITAGSQSVNIPVHVWANLWKLPDDLPKTVNGITFTRNGETVHASGTSTSWAVVSSTISLESGTYTLEHMTSTGIVFAELKSTSSNVDLFSANVSLSKGECPAADDYQCIVSVKPNTTVDADITPVLRKLS
;
A
#
# COMPACT_ATOMS: atom_id res chain seq x y z
N MET A 1 39.79 -12.07 -2.62
CA MET A 1 39.01 -12.75 -1.58
C MET A 1 37.55 -12.62 -2.00
N SER A 2 36.87 -13.73 -2.29
CA SER A 2 35.44 -13.73 -2.64
C SER A 2 34.66 -14.11 -1.39
N GLU A 3 33.90 -13.17 -0.83
CA GLU A 3 32.87 -13.52 0.14
C GLU A 3 31.60 -13.89 -0.61
N THR A 4 31.04 -15.05 -0.28
CA THR A 4 29.77 -15.52 -0.80
C THR A 4 28.80 -15.52 0.36
N PHE A 5 27.67 -14.82 0.25
CA PHE A 5 26.61 -14.88 1.25
C PHE A 5 25.95 -16.27 1.19
N ARG A 6 26.34 -17.18 2.08
CA ARG A 6 25.94 -18.59 2.08
C ARG A 6 24.69 -18.87 2.94
N GLY A 7 23.57 -18.18 2.70
CA GLY A 7 22.32 -18.57 3.38
C GLY A 7 21.21 -17.53 3.53
N GLY A 8 21.44 -16.30 3.07
CA GLY A 8 20.43 -15.24 3.06
C GLY A 8 21.05 -14.04 2.37
N GLY A 9 20.27 -13.35 1.54
CA GLY A 9 20.73 -12.10 0.93
C GLY A 9 21.10 -11.06 1.98
N VAL A 10 21.62 -9.92 1.53
CA VAL A 10 21.81 -8.76 2.39
C VAL A 10 20.45 -8.10 2.62
N ALA A 11 20.03 -7.97 3.89
CA ALA A 11 18.85 -7.20 4.27
C ALA A 11 19.27 -5.87 4.90
N VAL A 12 18.78 -4.76 4.34
CA VAL A 12 18.99 -3.41 4.89
C VAL A 12 17.66 -2.94 5.45
N THR A 13 17.62 -2.59 6.74
CA THR A 13 16.40 -2.17 7.45
C THR A 13 16.65 -0.83 8.16
N GLY A 14 15.57 -0.12 8.52
CA GLY A 14 15.67 1.18 9.21
C GLY A 14 15.99 2.37 8.30
N LEU A 15 15.82 2.23 6.99
CA LEU A 15 15.98 3.34 6.05
C LEU A 15 14.80 4.31 6.15
N THR A 16 15.10 5.61 6.09
CA THR A 16 14.07 6.65 5.92
C THR A 16 13.74 6.78 4.43
N ALA A 17 12.50 7.12 4.11
CA ALA A 17 12.11 7.40 2.74
C ALA A 17 12.93 8.55 2.12
N GLY A 18 13.22 8.43 0.83
CA GLY A 18 14.04 9.36 0.07
C GLY A 18 15.15 8.66 -0.72
N GLU A 19 16.01 9.49 -1.31
CA GLU A 19 17.20 9.03 -2.03
C GLU A 19 18.29 8.60 -1.04
N THR A 20 18.89 7.44 -1.29
CA THR A 20 20.07 6.97 -0.59
C THR A 20 20.98 6.23 -1.57
N THR A 21 22.13 5.75 -1.08
CA THR A 21 23.06 4.99 -1.91
C THR A 21 23.52 3.73 -1.17
N LEU A 22 23.59 2.63 -1.90
CA LEU A 22 24.33 1.45 -1.48
C LEU A 22 25.74 1.54 -2.07
N THR A 23 26.75 1.66 -1.22
CA THR A 23 28.16 1.70 -1.66
C THR A 23 28.78 0.31 -1.58
N ILE A 24 29.38 -0.14 -2.68
CA ILE A 24 30.19 -1.37 -2.75
C ILE A 24 31.65 -0.95 -2.92
N THR A 25 32.51 -1.34 -1.97
CA THR A 25 33.94 -0.99 -1.96
C THR A 25 34.82 -2.24 -2.10
N ALA A 26 35.84 -2.17 -2.97
CA ALA A 26 36.85 -3.20 -3.15
C ALA A 26 38.25 -2.56 -3.26
N GLY A 27 39.01 -2.58 -2.17
CA GLY A 27 40.29 -1.87 -2.07
C GLY A 27 40.07 -0.35 -2.19
N SER A 28 40.71 0.29 -3.16
CA SER A 28 40.54 1.73 -3.46
C SER A 28 39.37 2.03 -4.40
N GLN A 29 38.70 1.02 -4.96
CA GLN A 29 37.57 1.20 -5.87
C GLN A 29 36.26 1.24 -5.07
N SER A 30 35.35 2.14 -5.45
CA SER A 30 34.00 2.21 -4.90
C SER A 30 32.97 2.43 -6.01
N VAL A 31 31.83 1.76 -5.89
CA VAL A 31 30.66 1.94 -6.75
C VAL A 31 29.48 2.32 -5.88
N ASN A 32 28.78 3.39 -6.27
CA ASN A 32 27.54 3.82 -5.62
C ASN A 32 26.35 3.37 -6.47
N ILE A 33 25.44 2.62 -5.85
CA ILE A 33 24.17 2.21 -6.44
C ILE A 33 23.11 3.15 -5.87
N PRO A 34 22.44 3.97 -6.69
CA PRO A 34 21.35 4.81 -6.22
C PRO A 34 20.18 3.92 -5.79
N VAL A 35 19.61 4.24 -4.62
CA VAL A 35 18.48 3.53 -4.04
C VAL A 35 17.42 4.57 -3.69
N HIS A 36 16.23 4.39 -4.27
CA HIS A 36 15.07 5.17 -3.88
C HIS A 36 14.25 4.38 -2.85
N VAL A 37 14.10 4.93 -1.65
CA VAL A 37 13.27 4.36 -0.58
C VAL A 37 11.92 5.08 -0.59
N TRP A 38 10.86 4.38 -0.99
CA TRP A 38 9.53 4.96 -1.02
C TRP A 38 8.86 4.92 0.36
N ALA A 39 8.22 6.02 0.76
CA ALA A 39 7.25 5.99 1.86
C ALA A 39 5.93 5.34 1.38
N ASN A 40 5.31 4.54 2.23
CA ASN A 40 3.91 4.19 2.03
C ASN A 40 3.03 5.34 2.54
N LEU A 41 2.39 6.05 1.61
CA LEU A 41 1.49 7.15 1.93
C LEU A 41 0.09 6.65 2.32
N TRP A 42 -0.20 5.36 2.23
CA TRP A 42 -1.53 4.85 2.52
C TRP A 42 -1.89 5.10 3.98
N LYS A 43 -3.03 5.75 4.22
CA LYS A 43 -3.55 5.95 5.56
C LYS A 43 -4.59 4.89 5.88
N LEU A 44 -4.33 4.13 6.94
CA LEU A 44 -5.30 3.16 7.46
C LEU A 44 -6.42 3.86 8.24
N PRO A 45 -7.66 3.30 8.25
CA PRO A 45 -8.73 3.82 9.10
C PRO A 45 -8.34 3.74 10.59
N ASP A 46 -8.54 4.85 11.31
CA ASP A 46 -8.19 4.97 12.73
C ASP A 46 -9.22 4.29 13.66
N ASP A 47 -10.40 3.96 13.14
CA ASP A 47 -11.52 3.38 13.88
C ASP A 47 -11.60 1.85 13.79
N LEU A 48 -10.51 1.18 13.43
CA LEU A 48 -10.42 -0.29 13.44
C LEU A 48 -10.08 -0.83 14.86
N PRO A 49 -10.66 -1.98 15.29
CA PRO A 49 -11.49 -2.88 14.50
C PRO A 49 -12.92 -2.38 14.29
N LYS A 50 -13.48 -2.66 13.12
CA LYS A 50 -14.82 -2.22 12.73
C LYS A 50 -15.54 -3.27 11.91
N THR A 51 -16.79 -3.56 12.27
CA THR A 51 -17.65 -4.47 11.50
C THR A 51 -18.62 -3.66 10.64
N VAL A 52 -18.61 -3.92 9.33
CA VAL A 52 -19.51 -3.30 8.35
C VAL A 52 -20.07 -4.39 7.45
N ASN A 53 -21.40 -4.45 7.31
CA ASN A 53 -22.09 -5.38 6.41
C ASN A 53 -21.63 -6.84 6.53
N GLY A 54 -21.36 -7.32 7.75
CA GLY A 54 -20.94 -8.70 8.01
C GLY A 54 -19.45 -9.00 7.88
N ILE A 55 -18.63 -8.01 7.50
CA ILE A 55 -17.16 -8.11 7.50
C ILE A 55 -16.59 -7.34 8.68
N THR A 56 -15.69 -7.96 9.43
CA THR A 56 -14.87 -7.31 10.46
C THR A 56 -13.51 -6.98 9.88
N PHE A 57 -13.18 -5.69 9.86
CA PHE A 57 -11.86 -5.18 9.47
C PHE A 57 -11.04 -4.92 10.73
N THR A 58 -9.83 -5.46 10.80
CA THR A 58 -8.91 -5.30 11.94
C THR A 58 -7.55 -4.82 11.45
N ARG A 59 -6.95 -3.87 12.14
CA ARG A 59 -5.59 -3.40 11.82
C ARG A 59 -4.54 -4.34 12.39
N ASN A 60 -3.55 -4.70 11.57
CA ASN A 60 -2.34 -5.42 11.96
C ASN A 60 -1.11 -4.73 11.34
N GLY A 61 -0.52 -3.77 12.06
CA GLY A 61 0.55 -2.93 11.51
C GLY A 61 0.07 -2.06 10.34
N GLU A 62 0.66 -2.27 9.16
CA GLU A 62 0.29 -1.63 7.88
C GLU A 62 -0.77 -2.43 7.09
N THR A 63 -1.20 -3.57 7.63
CA THR A 63 -2.16 -4.48 7.00
C THR A 63 -3.55 -4.33 7.60
N VAL A 64 -4.58 -4.54 6.79
CA VAL A 64 -5.95 -4.76 7.24
C VAL A 64 -6.30 -6.22 7.05
N HIS A 65 -6.71 -6.87 8.13
CA HIS A 65 -7.32 -8.19 8.10
C HIS A 65 -8.83 -8.03 7.95
N ALA A 66 -9.42 -8.62 6.90
CA ALA A 66 -10.85 -8.64 6.65
C ALA A 66 -11.39 -10.07 6.79
N SER A 67 -12.35 -10.27 7.70
CA SER A 67 -12.96 -11.58 7.92
C SER A 67 -14.48 -11.53 8.09
N GLY A 68 -15.15 -12.56 7.56
CA GLY A 68 -16.61 -12.71 7.63
C GLY A 68 -17.26 -12.93 6.27
N THR A 69 -18.58 -12.79 6.22
CA THR A 69 -19.37 -12.89 4.99
C THR A 69 -20.12 -11.59 4.74
N SER A 70 -19.83 -10.95 3.61
CA SER A 70 -20.43 -9.67 3.26
C SER A 70 -21.90 -9.82 2.84
N THR A 71 -22.77 -8.99 3.38
CA THR A 71 -24.19 -8.90 2.99
C THR A 71 -24.45 -7.80 1.96
N SER A 72 -23.53 -6.84 1.86
CA SER A 72 -23.48 -5.74 0.88
C SER A 72 -22.01 -5.31 0.71
N TRP A 73 -21.73 -4.23 -0.01
CA TRP A 73 -20.38 -3.65 -0.07
C TRP A 73 -19.95 -3.27 1.35
N ALA A 74 -18.94 -3.96 1.87
CA ALA A 74 -18.37 -3.65 3.18
C ALA A 74 -17.17 -2.74 2.98
N VAL A 75 -17.19 -1.55 3.58
CA VAL A 75 -16.23 -0.47 3.29
C VAL A 75 -15.75 0.17 4.59
N VAL A 76 -14.44 0.34 4.70
CA VAL A 76 -13.80 1.20 5.69
C VAL A 76 -12.90 2.19 4.98
N SER A 77 -12.81 3.42 5.49
CA SER A 77 -11.99 4.45 4.86
C SER A 77 -11.31 5.37 5.86
N SER A 78 -10.25 6.01 5.41
CA SER A 78 -9.60 7.11 6.09
C SER A 78 -9.42 8.28 5.12
N THR A 79 -9.17 9.48 5.64
CA THR A 79 -8.89 10.67 4.82
C THR A 79 -7.43 11.05 4.91
N ILE A 80 -6.78 11.26 3.76
CA ILE A 80 -5.41 11.76 3.63
C ILE A 80 -5.39 12.97 2.70
N SER A 81 -4.61 13.99 3.06
CA SER A 81 -4.31 15.12 2.18
C SER A 81 -3.12 14.77 1.29
N LEU A 82 -3.29 14.85 -0.02
CA LEU A 82 -2.24 14.59 -1.00
C LEU A 82 -1.98 15.83 -1.84
N GLU A 83 -0.74 16.01 -2.30
CA GLU A 83 -0.43 17.00 -3.33
C GLU A 83 -0.84 16.48 -4.71
N SER A 84 -1.05 17.39 -5.68
CA SER A 84 -1.18 17.00 -7.09
C SER A 84 0.07 16.25 -7.56
N GLY A 85 -0.12 15.22 -8.38
CA GLY A 85 1.00 14.47 -8.95
C GLY A 85 0.59 13.11 -9.47
N THR A 86 1.57 12.35 -9.94
CA THR A 86 1.35 10.96 -10.34
C THR A 86 1.54 10.05 -9.14
N TYR A 87 0.60 9.14 -8.91
CA TYR A 87 0.66 8.16 -7.83
C TYR A 87 0.48 6.73 -8.36
N THR A 88 0.98 5.78 -7.58
CA THR A 88 0.67 4.36 -7.75
C THR A 88 -0.03 3.85 -6.51
N LEU A 89 -1.12 3.12 -6.72
CA LEU A 89 -1.78 2.30 -5.72
C LEU A 89 -1.61 0.84 -6.12
N GLU A 90 -0.90 0.10 -5.28
CA GLU A 90 -0.83 -1.36 -5.34
C GLU A 90 -1.32 -1.93 -4.01
N HIS A 91 -1.62 -3.22 -3.98
CA HIS A 91 -1.83 -3.91 -2.73
C HIS A 91 -1.30 -5.32 -2.82
N MET A 92 -0.80 -5.82 -1.69
CA MET A 92 -0.61 -7.24 -1.49
C MET A 92 -1.89 -7.78 -0.87
N THR A 93 -2.56 -8.70 -1.56
CA THR A 93 -3.63 -9.51 -0.99
C THR A 93 -3.35 -10.97 -1.30
N SER A 94 -3.67 -11.86 -0.36
CA SER A 94 -3.68 -13.29 -0.61
C SER A 94 -4.87 -13.73 -1.48
N THR A 95 -5.88 -12.86 -1.63
CA THR A 95 -7.14 -13.18 -2.30
C THR A 95 -7.64 -11.97 -3.11
N GLY A 96 -7.94 -12.13 -4.40
CA GLY A 96 -8.43 -11.05 -5.29
C GLY A 96 -9.85 -10.53 -4.99
N ILE A 97 -10.26 -10.54 -3.72
CA ILE A 97 -11.62 -10.27 -3.24
C ILE A 97 -11.70 -9.12 -2.23
N VAL A 98 -10.55 -8.67 -1.71
CA VAL A 98 -10.40 -7.43 -0.93
C VAL A 98 -9.73 -6.41 -1.83
N PHE A 99 -10.25 -5.19 -1.86
CA PHE A 99 -9.79 -4.13 -2.76
C PHE A 99 -9.24 -2.93 -1.99
N ALA A 100 -8.35 -2.19 -2.64
CA ALA A 100 -7.88 -0.89 -2.20
C ALA A 100 -8.22 0.17 -3.25
N GLU A 101 -8.78 1.30 -2.80
CA GLU A 101 -9.22 2.39 -3.68
C GLU A 101 -8.73 3.73 -3.11
N LEU A 102 -8.32 4.62 -4.01
CA LEU A 102 -8.10 6.03 -3.70
C LEU A 102 -9.16 6.84 -4.43
N LYS A 103 -9.94 7.59 -3.68
CA LYS A 103 -11.06 8.36 -4.22
C LYS A 103 -10.99 9.80 -3.75
N SER A 104 -10.92 10.77 -4.65
CA SER A 104 -11.10 12.18 -4.30
C SER A 104 -12.46 12.38 -3.63
N THR A 105 -12.51 13.25 -2.62
CA THR A 105 -13.78 13.62 -1.98
C THR A 105 -14.75 14.31 -2.95
N SER A 106 -14.27 14.73 -4.13
CA SER A 106 -15.02 15.35 -5.22
C SER A 106 -15.67 14.38 -6.23
N SER A 107 -15.67 13.06 -5.96
CA SER A 107 -16.64 12.02 -6.43
C SER A 107 -16.11 10.91 -7.35
N ASN A 108 -14.95 11.06 -8.01
CA ASN A 108 -14.43 10.04 -8.93
C ASN A 108 -13.46 9.08 -8.23
N VAL A 109 -13.52 7.79 -8.59
CA VAL A 109 -12.47 6.83 -8.20
C VAL A 109 -11.25 7.12 -9.05
N ASP A 110 -10.22 7.70 -8.45
CA ASP A 110 -9.03 8.14 -9.16
C ASP A 110 -8.02 7.00 -9.33
N LEU A 111 -7.92 6.12 -8.31
CA LEU A 111 -7.16 4.88 -8.41
C LEU A 111 -7.97 3.73 -7.82
N PHE A 112 -8.03 2.62 -8.56
CA PHE A 112 -8.67 1.39 -8.10
C PHE A 112 -7.72 0.24 -8.31
N SER A 113 -7.32 -0.45 -7.23
CA SER A 113 -6.51 -1.64 -7.33
C SER A 113 -7.38 -2.87 -7.08
N ALA A 114 -7.69 -3.57 -8.16
CA ALA A 114 -8.28 -4.92 -8.14
C ALA A 114 -7.34 -5.93 -8.78
N ASN A 115 -7.25 -7.11 -8.16
CA ASN A 115 -6.49 -8.27 -8.63
C ASN A 115 -4.98 -8.01 -8.86
N VAL A 116 -4.17 -7.95 -7.79
CA VAL A 116 -2.68 -7.91 -7.77
C VAL A 116 -1.98 -6.95 -8.76
N SER A 117 -2.75 -6.10 -9.44
CA SER A 117 -2.28 -5.26 -10.53
C SER A 117 -2.05 -3.88 -9.97
N LEU A 118 -0.81 -3.42 -10.12
CA LEU A 118 -0.40 -2.06 -9.81
C LEU A 118 -1.26 -1.10 -10.64
N SER A 119 -2.01 -0.25 -9.95
CA SER A 119 -2.78 0.82 -10.58
C SER A 119 -1.97 2.11 -10.51
N LYS A 120 -1.67 2.68 -11.67
CA LYS A 120 -1.01 3.97 -11.80
C LYS A 120 -2.02 4.99 -12.33
N GLY A 121 -2.00 6.19 -11.76
CA GLY A 121 -2.85 7.28 -12.23
C GLY A 121 -2.44 8.61 -11.62
N GLU A 122 -3.10 9.67 -12.08
CA GLU A 122 -2.85 11.01 -11.60
C GLU A 122 -3.83 11.36 -10.47
N CYS A 123 -3.31 11.90 -9.38
CA CYS A 123 -4.10 12.68 -8.43
C CYS A 123 -4.11 14.12 -8.96
N PRO A 124 -5.23 14.58 -9.56
CA PRO A 124 -5.25 15.77 -10.42
C PRO A 124 -5.08 17.08 -9.64
N ALA A 125 -5.37 17.07 -8.34
CA ALA A 125 -5.31 18.26 -7.50
C ALA A 125 -4.75 17.93 -6.11
N ALA A 126 -4.20 18.95 -5.46
CA ALA A 126 -3.92 18.90 -4.03
C ALA A 126 -5.26 18.97 -3.29
N ASP A 127 -5.65 17.86 -2.65
CA ASP A 127 -6.99 17.68 -2.06
C ASP A 127 -6.97 16.58 -0.99
N ASP A 128 -8.09 16.43 -0.30
CA ASP A 128 -8.38 15.29 0.56
C ASP A 128 -8.92 14.11 -0.27
N TYR A 129 -8.23 12.97 -0.13
CA TYR A 129 -8.58 11.70 -0.73
C TYR A 129 -8.99 10.70 0.34
N GLN A 130 -9.91 9.81 -0.03
CA GLN A 130 -10.30 8.65 0.77
C GLN A 130 -9.41 7.46 0.40
N CYS A 131 -8.67 6.95 1.39
CA CYS A 131 -8.06 5.62 1.33
C CYS A 131 -9.10 4.59 1.75
N ILE A 132 -9.57 3.77 0.81
CA ILE A 132 -10.69 2.86 1.01
C ILE A 132 -10.21 1.41 0.94
N VAL A 133 -10.63 0.60 1.91
CA VAL A 133 -10.58 -0.87 1.82
C VAL A 133 -12.01 -1.39 1.69
N SER A 134 -12.26 -2.23 0.68
CA SER A 134 -13.60 -2.73 0.39
C SER A 134 -13.65 -4.24 0.13
N VAL A 135 -14.78 -4.86 0.45
CA VAL A 135 -15.13 -6.25 0.11
C VAL A 135 -16.47 -6.24 -0.62
N LYS A 136 -16.53 -6.89 -1.79
CA LYS A 136 -17.75 -6.96 -2.61
C LYS A 136 -18.89 -7.73 -1.90
N PRO A 137 -20.17 -7.50 -2.24
CA PRO A 137 -21.30 -8.23 -1.66
C PRO A 137 -21.19 -9.76 -1.84
N ASN A 138 -21.90 -10.51 -0.98
CA ASN A 138 -22.07 -11.96 -1.07
C ASN A 138 -20.73 -12.72 -1.14
N THR A 139 -19.72 -12.25 -0.40
CA THR A 139 -18.36 -12.78 -0.41
C THR A 139 -17.95 -13.14 1.00
N THR A 140 -17.54 -14.39 1.19
CA THR A 140 -16.84 -14.82 2.40
C THR A 140 -15.35 -14.59 2.21
N VAL A 141 -14.72 -13.93 3.18
CA VAL A 141 -13.30 -13.63 3.17
C VAL A 141 -12.71 -13.91 4.55
N ASP A 142 -11.44 -14.29 4.54
CA ASP A 142 -10.54 -14.34 5.68
C ASP A 142 -9.15 -14.05 5.12
N ALA A 143 -8.85 -12.77 4.94
CA ALA A 143 -7.68 -12.35 4.17
C ALA A 143 -7.12 -11.02 4.63
N ASP A 144 -5.81 -10.90 4.41
CA ASP A 144 -5.04 -9.70 4.65
C ASP A 144 -4.90 -8.89 3.36
N ILE A 145 -5.00 -7.57 3.50
CA ILE A 145 -4.62 -6.61 2.46
C ILE A 145 -3.62 -5.60 3.03
N THR A 146 -2.53 -5.39 2.30
CA THR A 146 -1.55 -4.33 2.58
C THR A 146 -1.53 -3.37 1.40
N PRO A 147 -2.33 -2.29 1.44
CA PRO A 147 -2.29 -1.26 0.42
C PRO A 147 -1.00 -0.46 0.50
N VAL A 148 -0.45 -0.10 -0.65
CA VAL A 148 0.74 0.72 -0.78
C VAL A 148 0.46 1.84 -1.76
N LEU A 149 0.48 3.08 -1.25
CA LEU A 149 0.34 4.30 -2.04
C LEU A 149 1.70 4.99 -2.12
N ARG A 150 2.15 5.32 -3.33
CA ARG A 150 3.42 6.04 -3.56
C ARG A 150 3.20 7.21 -4.50
N LYS A 151 3.81 8.36 -4.22
CA LYS A 151 3.95 9.47 -5.16
C LYS A 151 5.12 9.17 -6.08
N LEU A 152 4.99 9.34 -7.39
CA LEU A 152 6.06 9.13 -8.37
C LEU A 152 6.71 10.44 -8.84
N SER A 153 5.92 11.51 -8.98
CA SER A 153 6.33 12.84 -9.42
C SER A 153 5.27 13.86 -9.04
#